data_AF-A0A093ZFL7-F1
#
_entry.id   AF-A0A093ZFL7-F1
#
_cell.length_a   1.000
_cell.length_b   1.000
_cell.length_c   1.000
_cell.angle_alpha   90.00
_cell.angle_beta   90.00
_cell.angle_gamma   90.00
#
_symmetry.space_group_name_H-M   'P 1'
#
loop_
_entity.id
_entity.type
_entity.pdbx_description
1 polymer ?
#
loop_
_entity_poly.entity_id
_entity_poly.type
_entity_poly.pdbx_seq_one_letter_code
_entity_poly.pdbx_strand_id
1 'polypeptide(L)'
;MVSRLFTVSILALSVVVSATALPAVDETATGIVKRQCQAVCCDLFVKSYDDTIEGVTCTPGGIDCAFSFQQTGCCNIVIPGSTNARGCTVS
;
A
#
# COMPACT_ATOMS: atom_id res chain seq x y z
N MET A 1 32.14 41.24 -41.42
CA MET A 1 32.30 40.17 -40.40
C MET A 1 30.90 39.75 -39.96
N VAL A 2 30.43 38.60 -40.42
CA VAL A 2 29.04 38.14 -40.22
C VAL A 2 29.05 37.04 -39.15
N SER A 3 28.28 37.27 -38.09
CA SER A 3 28.20 36.44 -36.89
C SER A 3 27.84 34.99 -37.20
N ARG A 4 28.63 34.06 -36.66
CA ARG A 4 28.35 32.63 -36.71
C ARG A 4 27.19 32.30 -35.76
N LEU A 5 26.07 31.85 -36.30
CA LEU A 5 25.03 31.16 -35.55
C LEU A 5 25.62 29.86 -34.99
N PHE A 6 25.72 29.75 -33.67
CA PHE A 6 25.93 28.48 -33.00
C PHE A 6 24.57 27.87 -32.66
N THR A 7 24.09 26.98 -33.53
CA THR A 7 22.98 26.07 -33.26
C THR A 7 23.44 25.01 -32.26
N VAL A 8 23.23 25.27 -30.97
CA VAL A 8 23.42 24.26 -29.93
C VAL A 8 22.20 23.34 -29.96
N SER A 9 22.33 22.19 -30.63
CA SER A 9 21.37 21.09 -30.53
C SER A 9 21.49 20.46 -29.15
N ILE A 10 20.64 20.88 -28.22
CA ILE A 10 20.53 20.23 -26.91
C ILE A 10 19.65 18.99 -27.12
N LEU A 11 20.31 17.84 -27.34
CA LEU A 11 19.71 16.53 -27.18
C LEU A 11 19.36 16.33 -25.70
N ALA A 12 18.19 16.83 -25.30
CA ALA A 12 17.62 16.52 -23.99
C ALA A 12 17.03 15.10 -24.04
N LEU A 13 17.90 14.08 -23.95
CA LEU A 13 17.50 12.75 -23.49
C LEU A 13 17.20 12.85 -21.99
N SER A 14 15.97 13.22 -21.67
CA SER A 14 15.47 13.17 -20.29
C SER A 14 15.01 11.74 -20.02
N VAL A 15 15.93 11.01 -19.40
CA VAL A 15 15.80 9.66 -18.84
C VAL A 15 14.43 9.49 -18.16
N VAL A 16 13.64 8.51 -18.61
CA VAL A 16 12.49 8.02 -17.86
C VAL A 16 13.09 7.33 -16.63
N VAL A 17 13.22 8.06 -15.52
CA VAL A 17 13.47 7.46 -14.22
C VAL A 17 12.20 6.70 -13.87
N SER A 18 12.17 5.40 -14.19
CA SER A 18 11.28 4.48 -13.51
C SER A 18 11.61 4.61 -12.04
N ALA A 19 10.71 5.24 -11.28
CA ALA A 19 10.75 5.26 -9.83
C ALA A 19 10.53 3.83 -9.34
N THR A 20 11.55 2.97 -9.43
CA THR A 20 11.71 1.91 -8.45
C THR A 20 12.11 2.62 -7.17
N ALA A 21 11.11 3.11 -6.45
CA ALA A 21 11.21 3.31 -5.03
C ALA A 21 11.45 1.93 -4.42
N LEU A 22 12.69 1.44 -4.52
CA LEU A 22 13.25 0.51 -3.55
C LEU A 22 13.00 1.20 -2.21
N PRO A 23 12.23 0.60 -1.29
CA PRO A 23 12.13 1.17 0.04
C PRO A 23 13.56 1.23 0.55
N ALA A 24 14.01 2.44 0.89
CA ALA A 24 15.19 2.60 1.70
C ALA A 24 15.00 1.68 2.91
N VAL A 25 15.76 0.59 2.94
CA VAL A 25 15.93 -0.21 4.14
C VAL A 25 16.69 0.70 5.09
N ASP A 26 15.91 1.51 5.78
CA ASP A 26 16.32 2.33 6.88
C ASP A 26 16.83 1.37 7.95
N GLU A 27 18.15 1.37 8.16
CA GLU A 27 18.87 0.61 9.17
C GLU A 27 18.52 1.05 10.61
N THR A 28 17.40 1.74 10.81
CA THR A 28 16.77 1.97 12.12
C THR A 28 15.80 0.83 12.45
N ALA A 29 16.25 -0.41 12.21
CA ALA A 29 15.62 -1.66 12.58
C ALA A 29 15.65 -1.91 14.11
N THR A 30 15.11 -0.96 14.89
CA THR A 30 14.94 -1.08 16.36
C THR A 30 13.47 -0.97 16.77
N GLY A 31 12.58 -1.39 15.88
CA GLY A 31 11.16 -1.34 16.08
C GLY A 31 10.40 -2.18 15.08
N ILE A 32 10.85 -3.41 14.80
CA ILE A 32 10.00 -4.43 14.20
C ILE A 32 8.97 -4.83 15.27
N VAL A 33 8.06 -3.91 15.59
CA VAL A 33 6.75 -4.27 16.10
C VAL A 33 6.11 -4.94 14.89
N LYS A 34 6.37 -6.25 14.78
CA LYS A 34 5.61 -7.17 13.94
C LYS A 34 4.17 -6.78 14.17
N ARG A 35 3.54 -6.06 13.22
CA ARG A 35 2.16 -5.61 13.38
C ARG A 35 1.39 -6.87 13.76
N GLN A 36 0.83 -6.90 14.97
CA GLN A 36 0.09 -8.06 15.46
C GLN A 36 -1.18 -8.31 14.64
N CYS A 37 -1.46 -7.43 13.66
CA CYS A 37 -2.55 -7.54 12.73
C CYS A 37 -2.05 -8.02 11.36
N GLN A 38 -2.87 -8.86 10.75
CA GLN A 38 -2.70 -9.36 9.40
C GLN A 38 -3.29 -8.33 8.42
N ALA A 39 -2.53 -7.97 7.40
CA ALA A 39 -3.05 -7.16 6.30
C ALA A 39 -4.11 -7.98 5.55
N VAL A 40 -5.26 -7.35 5.31
CA VAL A 40 -6.39 -7.97 4.62
C VAL A 40 -7.02 -6.98 3.66
N CYS A 41 -7.59 -7.53 2.60
CA CYS A 41 -8.42 -6.80 1.65
C CYS A 41 -9.88 -7.21 1.89
N CYS A 42 -10.72 -6.29 2.31
CA CYS A 42 -12.13 -6.55 2.59
C CYS A 42 -13.01 -5.69 1.69
N ASP A 43 -14.15 -6.23 1.26
CA ASP A 43 -15.14 -5.43 0.50
C ASP A 43 -15.65 -4.25 1.33
N LEU A 44 -15.82 -4.46 2.64
CA LEU A 44 -16.32 -3.45 3.55
C LEU A 44 -15.87 -3.68 5.00
N PHE A 45 -15.79 -2.59 5.74
CA PHE A 45 -15.53 -2.57 7.18
C PHE A 45 -16.76 -2.02 7.90
N VAL A 46 -17.28 -2.78 8.86
CA VAL A 46 -18.47 -2.44 9.64
C VAL A 46 -18.12 -2.31 11.11
N LYS A 47 -18.76 -1.37 11.79
CA LYS A 47 -18.62 -1.22 13.23
C LYS A 47 -19.64 -2.12 13.93
N SER A 48 -19.16 -3.07 14.72
CA SER A 48 -19.95 -3.97 15.55
C SER A 48 -20.50 -3.25 16.79
N TYR A 49 -21.46 -3.89 17.46
CA TYR A 49 -22.10 -3.36 18.68
C TYR A 49 -21.09 -3.09 19.81
N ASP A 50 -20.04 -3.91 19.92
CA ASP A 50 -18.98 -3.77 20.91
C ASP A 50 -17.92 -2.71 20.53
N ASP A 51 -18.27 -1.73 19.68
CA ASP A 51 -17.39 -0.69 19.12
C ASP A 51 -16.18 -1.19 18.29
N THR A 52 -16.01 -2.50 18.14
CA THR A 52 -14.97 -3.10 17.29
C THR A 52 -15.32 -3.00 15.81
N ILE A 53 -14.31 -3.00 14.95
CA ILE A 53 -14.51 -3.02 13.50
C ILE A 53 -14.33 -4.46 13.00
N GLU A 54 -15.26 -4.91 12.19
CA GLU A 54 -15.23 -6.19 11.49
C GLU A 54 -15.11 -5.97 9.99
N GLY A 55 -14.34 -6.83 9.35
CA GLY A 55 -14.23 -6.87 7.90
C GLY A 55 -15.14 -7.96 7.34
N VAL A 56 -15.83 -7.65 6.25
CA VAL A 56 -16.71 -8.58 5.54
C VAL A 56 -16.11 -8.89 4.17
N THR A 57 -16.18 -10.15 3.76
CA THR A 57 -15.60 -10.63 2.50
C THR A 57 -14.13 -10.23 2.37
N CYS A 58 -13.38 -10.51 3.43
CA CYS A 58 -11.96 -10.34 3.53
C CYS A 58 -11.19 -11.50 2.91
N THR A 59 -10.10 -11.15 2.24
CA THR A 59 -9.06 -12.08 1.81
C THR A 59 -7.73 -11.69 2.45
N PRO A 60 -6.86 -12.67 2.75
CA PRO A 60 -5.48 -12.38 3.11
C PRO A 60 -4.85 -11.60 1.96
N GLY A 61 -4.40 -10.37 2.24
CA GLY A 61 -4.02 -9.40 1.22
C GLY A 61 -2.79 -8.60 1.60
N GLY A 62 -2.22 -7.89 0.63
CA GLY A 62 -1.10 -6.99 0.84
C GLY A 62 -1.54 -5.57 1.14
N ILE A 63 -0.65 -4.62 0.89
CA ILE A 63 -0.89 -3.19 1.10
C ILE A 63 -1.85 -2.62 0.03
N ASP A 64 -2.04 -3.34 -1.08
CA ASP A 64 -2.65 -2.83 -2.30
C ASP A 64 -3.94 -3.60 -2.68
N CYS A 65 -5.03 -3.32 -1.94
CA CYS A 65 -6.35 -3.90 -2.17
C CYS A 65 -7.16 -3.16 -3.25
N ALA A 66 -6.68 -2.01 -3.71
CA ALA A 66 -7.37 -1.13 -4.65
C ALA A 66 -7.60 -1.78 -6.02
N PHE A 67 -6.69 -2.67 -6.46
CA PHE A 67 -6.83 -3.42 -7.71
C PHE A 67 -8.04 -4.36 -7.74
N SER A 68 -8.53 -4.76 -6.56
CA SER A 68 -9.69 -5.64 -6.41
C SER A 68 -10.95 -4.87 -6.03
N PHE A 69 -10.94 -3.54 -6.06
CA PHE A 69 -12.02 -2.68 -5.54
C PHE A 69 -12.34 -2.96 -4.06
N GLN A 70 -11.33 -3.42 -3.31
CA GLN A 70 -11.44 -3.74 -1.89
C GLN A 70 -10.71 -2.70 -1.05
N GLN A 71 -11.16 -2.56 0.19
CA GLN A 71 -10.57 -1.67 1.17
C GLN A 71 -9.41 -2.37 1.87
N THR A 72 -8.25 -1.71 1.93
CA THR A 72 -7.11 -2.21 2.71
C THR A 72 -7.35 -1.99 4.20
N GLY A 73 -7.17 -3.03 4.99
CA GLY A 73 -7.19 -2.92 6.44
C GLY A 73 -6.22 -3.87 7.12
N CYS A 74 -6.07 -3.68 8.43
CA CYS A 74 -5.28 -4.55 9.28
C CYS A 74 -6.21 -5.18 10.31
N CYS A 75 -6.30 -6.52 10.35
CA CYS A 75 -7.19 -7.22 11.28
C CYS A 75 -6.42 -8.17 12.19
N ASN A 76 -6.88 -8.31 13.43
CA ASN A 76 -6.24 -9.20 14.40
C ASN A 76 -6.45 -10.68 14.08
N ILE A 77 -7.62 -11.03 13.55
CA ILE A 77 -7.95 -12.42 13.21
C ILE A 77 -8.86 -12.48 11.98
N VAL A 78 -8.54 -13.41 11.07
CA VAL A 78 -9.44 -13.86 10.01
C VAL A 78 -10.14 -15.13 10.50
N ILE A 79 -11.48 -15.15 10.46
CA ILE A 79 -12.26 -16.25 11.00
C ILE A 79 -12.05 -17.48 10.11
N PRO A 80 -11.51 -18.60 10.63
CA PRO A 80 -11.25 -19.78 9.81
C PRO A 80 -12.56 -20.38 9.29
N GLY A 81 -12.59 -20.72 7.99
CA GLY A 81 -13.80 -21.21 7.32
C GLY A 81 -14.82 -20.14 6.95
N SER A 82 -14.51 -18.87 7.20
CA SER A 82 -15.28 -17.70 6.75
C SER A 82 -14.36 -16.76 5.97
N THR A 83 -14.96 -15.84 5.22
CA THR A 83 -14.25 -14.69 4.64
C THR A 83 -14.27 -13.48 5.56
N ASN A 84 -14.77 -13.56 6.79
CA ASN A 84 -14.86 -12.40 7.67
C ASN A 84 -13.63 -12.25 8.58
N ALA A 85 -13.33 -11.01 8.97
CA ALA A 85 -12.23 -10.68 9.88
C ALA A 85 -12.72 -9.83 11.06
N ARG A 86 -12.04 -9.93 12.22
CA ARG A 86 -12.39 -9.19 13.44
C ARG A 86 -11.21 -8.37 13.98
N GLY A 87 -11.55 -7.30 14.69
CA GLY A 87 -10.57 -6.41 15.29
C GLY A 87 -9.76 -5.70 14.21
N CYS A 88 -10.48 -5.16 13.23
CA CYS A 88 -9.91 -4.51 12.07
C CYS A 88 -9.65 -3.02 12.32
N THR A 89 -8.73 -2.45 11.57
CA THR A 89 -8.51 -1.01 11.44
C THR A 89 -8.36 -0.68 9.97
N VAL A 90 -9.10 0.31 9.49
CA VAL A 90 -9.01 0.79 8.11
C VAL A 90 -7.81 1.74 8.00
N SER A 91 -6.99 1.59 6.96
CA SER A 91 -5.79 2.41 6.73
C SER A 91 -5.93 3.33 5.53
#